data_AF-A0A524MTX6-F1
#
_entry.id   AF-A0A524MTX6-F1
#
_cell.length_a   1.000
_cell.length_b   1.000
_cell.length_c   1.000
_cell.angle_alpha   90.00
_cell.angle_beta   90.00
_cell.angle_gamma   90.00
#
_symmetry.space_group_name_H-M   'P 1'
#
loop_
_entity.id
_entity.type
_entity.pdbx_description
1 polymer ?
#
loop_
_entity_poly.entity_id
_entity_poly.type
_entity_poly.pdbx_seq_one_letter_code
_entity_poly.pdbx_strand_id
1 'polypeptide(L)'
;MEIVPGLADVGVRKLFTGPESFTPDNGFLMGEAPELDGFFVAAGFNSLGILTGGGAGSIMANWIVDGVPPIDVTGVDIARLQRFQTNRTYLSERSVELLGRLHSTGSWPYSSPTRAREVRRSVLHDRLVAAGARFAESSGWENTSWFAPPDAEIEFRYTYDRPDWFEYHAAEHRSVREDVALFDMAAMSKFLVQGPDAESVLNRLSGNDVAVAVGRCVYTQWMNDRGGVMADVTITRLADDRFQVVVAEAFHRRVESMLRRGAPAGARIFVTDVTSGSALLSVQGPQARVLLSELTTADLSN
;
A
#
# COMPACT_ATOMS: atom_id res chain seq x y z
N MET A 1 -36.60 21.13 -1.27
CA MET A 1 -38.08 21.07 -1.15
C MET A 1 -38.69 20.12 -2.19
N GLU A 2 -38.10 19.92 -3.37
CA GLU A 2 -38.66 18.99 -4.38
C GLU A 2 -38.78 17.53 -3.90
N ILE A 3 -37.80 17.02 -3.14
CA ILE A 3 -37.83 15.65 -2.59
C ILE A 3 -38.88 15.51 -1.47
N VAL A 4 -39.09 16.55 -0.67
CA VAL A 4 -40.08 16.58 0.42
C VAL A 4 -40.84 17.92 0.40
N PRO A 5 -41.91 18.03 -0.41
CA PRO A 5 -42.59 19.31 -0.65
C PRO A 5 -43.18 19.97 0.59
N GLY A 6 -43.64 19.19 1.57
CA GLY A 6 -44.22 19.70 2.82
C GLY A 6 -43.25 20.52 3.70
N LEU A 7 -41.95 20.53 3.39
CA LEU A 7 -40.97 21.37 4.08
C LEU A 7 -40.89 22.81 3.53
N ALA A 8 -41.65 23.14 2.48
CA ALA A 8 -41.52 24.43 1.79
C ALA A 8 -41.79 25.64 2.69
N ASP A 9 -42.80 25.55 3.55
CA ASP A 9 -43.28 26.67 4.35
C ASP A 9 -42.88 26.59 5.84
N VAL A 10 -42.12 25.56 6.25
CA VAL A 10 -41.81 25.27 7.66
C VAL A 10 -40.71 26.18 8.25
N GLY A 11 -39.83 26.71 7.40
CA GLY A 11 -38.68 27.53 7.81
C GLY A 11 -37.54 26.76 8.50
N VAL A 12 -36.36 27.38 8.60
CA VAL A 12 -35.17 26.78 9.24
C VAL A 12 -35.07 27.24 10.70
N ARG A 13 -35.23 26.32 11.66
CA ARG A 13 -35.11 26.64 13.09
C ARG A 13 -33.66 26.87 13.54
N LYS A 14 -32.73 26.06 13.05
CA LYS A 14 -31.31 26.11 13.42
C LYS A 14 -30.44 25.68 12.24
N LEU A 15 -29.46 26.50 11.92
CA LEU A 15 -28.35 26.14 11.04
C LEU A 15 -27.10 25.97 11.91
N PHE A 16 -26.49 24.78 11.88
CA PHE A 16 -25.30 24.46 12.67
C PHE A 16 -24.22 23.91 11.75
N THR A 17 -23.01 24.47 11.87
CA THR A 17 -21.81 23.94 11.21
C THR A 17 -20.91 23.38 12.30
N GLY A 18 -20.83 22.05 12.37
CA GLY A 18 -20.02 21.34 13.35
C GLY A 18 -18.70 20.86 12.75
N PRO A 19 -17.61 20.86 13.52
CA PRO A 19 -16.38 20.22 13.08
C PRO A 19 -16.52 18.69 13.13
N GLU A 20 -15.91 18.01 12.16
CA GLU A 20 -15.75 16.56 12.14
C GLU A 20 -14.31 16.18 11.81
N SER A 21 -13.90 14.98 12.22
CA SER A 21 -12.56 14.46 11.95
C SER A 21 -12.57 13.62 10.67
N PHE A 22 -11.91 14.10 9.62
CA PHE A 22 -11.69 13.36 8.37
C PHE A 22 -10.23 12.93 8.26
N THR A 23 -10.02 11.79 7.63
CA THR A 23 -8.71 11.20 7.37
C THR A 23 -8.43 11.16 5.86
N PRO A 24 -7.17 11.00 5.45
CA PRO A 24 -6.75 10.84 4.06
C PRO A 24 -7.50 9.83 3.18
N ASP A 25 -8.24 8.91 3.79
CA ASP A 25 -9.01 7.85 3.11
C ASP A 25 -10.45 7.73 3.63
N ASN A 26 -10.93 8.70 4.44
CA ASN A 26 -12.20 8.69 5.18
C ASN A 26 -12.40 7.52 6.17
N GLY A 27 -11.46 6.60 6.31
CA GLY A 27 -11.50 5.54 7.31
C GLY A 27 -10.95 6.01 8.65
N PHE A 28 -11.52 5.57 9.77
CA PHE A 28 -10.96 5.84 11.09
C PHE A 28 -9.58 5.18 11.26
N LEU A 29 -8.79 5.71 12.20
CA LEU A 29 -7.44 5.25 12.53
C LEU A 29 -7.46 4.56 13.87
N MET A 30 -7.12 3.28 13.88
CA MET A 30 -7.14 2.44 15.07
C MET A 30 -5.84 1.63 15.19
N GLY A 31 -5.45 1.29 16.40
CA GLY A 31 -4.32 0.39 16.67
C GLY A 31 -3.13 1.09 17.30
N GLU A 32 -2.07 0.32 17.50
CA GLU A 32 -0.84 0.79 18.10
C GLU A 32 -0.04 1.63 17.09
N ALA A 33 0.43 2.80 17.50
CA ALA A 33 1.21 3.68 16.65
C ALA A 33 2.56 3.04 16.29
N PRO A 34 2.97 2.98 15.01
CA PRO A 34 4.26 2.43 14.60
C PRO A 34 5.49 3.12 15.23
N GLU A 35 5.34 4.37 15.67
CA GLU A 35 6.42 5.19 16.25
C GLU A 35 6.65 4.95 17.74
N LEU A 36 5.67 4.42 18.47
CA LEU A 36 5.70 4.41 19.93
C LEU A 36 5.00 3.17 20.49
N ASP A 37 5.78 2.34 21.18
CA ASP A 37 5.29 1.12 21.81
C ASP A 37 4.35 1.46 22.98
N GLY A 38 3.26 0.71 23.08
CA GLY A 38 2.20 0.90 24.07
C GLY A 38 1.28 2.10 23.81
N PHE A 39 1.48 2.86 22.73
CA PHE A 39 0.63 4.01 22.41
C PHE A 39 -0.42 3.64 21.37
N PHE A 40 -1.68 3.55 21.81
CA PHE A 40 -2.81 3.20 20.96
C PHE A 40 -3.59 4.45 20.53
N VAL A 41 -4.00 4.46 19.26
CA VAL A 41 -4.84 5.50 18.68
C VAL A 41 -6.20 4.91 18.34
N ALA A 42 -7.26 5.68 18.59
CA ALA A 42 -8.59 5.47 18.05
C ALA A 42 -9.16 6.86 17.72
N ALA A 43 -8.96 7.32 16.49
CA ALA A 43 -9.26 8.69 16.07
C ALA A 43 -9.72 8.77 14.60
N GLY A 44 -10.07 9.97 14.14
CA GLY A 44 -10.51 10.16 12.75
C GLY A 44 -11.92 9.64 12.47
N PHE A 45 -12.76 9.55 13.51
CA PHE A 45 -14.15 9.18 13.36
C PHE A 45 -14.95 10.39 12.86
N ASN A 46 -15.42 10.31 11.61
CA ASN A 46 -16.39 11.25 11.03
C ASN A 46 -17.81 10.93 11.53
N SER A 47 -18.86 11.36 10.82
CA SER A 47 -20.27 11.10 11.18
C SER A 47 -20.60 9.62 11.47
N LEU A 48 -19.80 8.66 10.97
CA LEU A 48 -19.93 7.24 11.27
C LEU A 48 -19.50 6.85 12.69
N GLY A 49 -18.79 7.71 13.42
CA GLY A 49 -18.26 7.43 14.75
C GLY A 49 -19.32 7.07 15.80
N ILE A 50 -20.51 7.68 15.73
CA ILE A 50 -21.62 7.32 16.63
C ILE A 50 -22.13 5.91 16.30
N LEU A 51 -22.22 5.58 15.01
CA LEU A 51 -22.68 4.27 14.55
C LEU A 51 -21.67 3.16 14.88
N THR A 52 -20.38 3.41 14.69
CA THR A 52 -19.32 2.40 14.81
C THR A 52 -18.62 2.37 16.17
N GLY A 53 -18.85 3.37 17.02
CA GLY A 53 -18.09 3.58 18.27
C GLY A 53 -18.12 2.39 19.22
N GLY A 54 -19.26 1.71 19.37
CA GLY A 54 -19.37 0.51 20.20
C GLY A 54 -18.48 -0.64 19.71
N GLY A 55 -18.48 -0.90 18.39
CA GLY A 55 -17.64 -1.92 17.78
C GLY A 55 -16.15 -1.55 17.83
N ALA A 56 -15.82 -0.30 17.50
CA ALA A 56 -14.45 0.21 17.58
C ALA A 56 -13.87 0.10 18.99
N GLY A 57 -14.64 0.46 20.01
CA GLY A 57 -14.23 0.31 21.42
C GLY A 57 -13.97 -1.14 21.80
N SER A 58 -14.82 -2.07 21.38
CA SER A 58 -14.63 -3.50 21.62
C SER A 58 -13.37 -4.04 20.95
N ILE A 59 -13.12 -3.68 19.68
CA ILE A 59 -11.90 -4.08 18.94
C ILE A 59 -10.66 -3.56 19.66
N MET A 60 -10.63 -2.27 20.00
CA MET A 60 -9.47 -1.65 20.67
C MET A 60 -9.21 -2.25 22.05
N ALA A 61 -10.25 -2.53 22.84
CA ALA A 61 -10.10 -3.15 24.15
C ALA A 61 -9.46 -4.54 24.05
N ASN A 62 -9.95 -5.38 23.13
CA ASN A 62 -9.37 -6.71 22.90
C ASN A 62 -7.94 -6.59 22.34
N TRP A 63 -7.69 -5.68 21.39
CA TRP A 63 -6.36 -5.50 20.81
C TRP A 63 -5.32 -5.07 21.86
N ILE A 64 -5.68 -4.15 22.77
CA ILE A 64 -4.80 -3.71 23.85
C ILE A 64 -4.49 -4.85 24.84
N VAL A 65 -5.51 -5.63 25.22
CA VAL A 65 -5.36 -6.70 26.23
C VAL A 65 -4.63 -7.92 25.66
N ASP A 66 -4.97 -8.32 24.44
CA ASP A 66 -4.49 -9.55 23.83
C ASP A 66 -3.25 -9.37 22.95
N GLY A 67 -2.87 -8.13 22.65
CA GLY A 67 -1.80 -7.79 21.70
C GLY A 67 -2.18 -7.98 20.22
N VAL A 68 -3.32 -8.62 19.95
CA VAL A 68 -3.83 -8.87 18.59
C VAL A 68 -5.33 -8.55 18.51
N PRO A 69 -5.80 -7.96 17.39
CA PRO A 69 -7.21 -7.63 17.23
C PRO A 69 -8.06 -8.90 17.04
N PRO A 70 -9.34 -8.89 17.45
CA PRO A 70 -10.23 -10.05 17.36
C PRO A 70 -10.74 -10.33 15.93
N ILE A 71 -10.53 -9.40 15.00
CA ILE A 71 -10.92 -9.48 13.58
C ILE A 71 -9.82 -8.86 12.71
N ASP A 72 -9.91 -9.01 11.39
CA ASP A 72 -9.05 -8.24 10.48
C ASP A 72 -9.33 -6.74 10.63
N VAL A 73 -8.27 -5.98 10.87
CA VAL A 73 -8.29 -4.53 11.04
C VAL A 73 -7.48 -3.82 9.97
N THR A 74 -7.03 -4.50 8.93
CA THR A 74 -6.10 -3.95 7.94
C THR A 74 -6.64 -2.66 7.29
N GLY A 75 -7.96 -2.57 7.07
CA GLY A 75 -8.60 -1.36 6.54
C GLY A 75 -8.72 -0.18 7.50
N VAL A 76 -8.47 -0.38 8.81
CA VAL A 76 -8.65 0.63 9.86
C VAL A 76 -7.39 0.83 10.71
N ASP A 77 -6.39 -0.03 10.54
CA ASP A 77 -5.09 0.05 11.19
C ASP A 77 -4.40 1.38 10.83
N ILE A 78 -3.87 2.08 11.84
CA ILE A 78 -3.11 3.32 11.69
C ILE A 78 -1.83 3.12 10.87
N ALA A 79 -1.27 1.90 10.83
CA ALA A 79 -0.09 1.56 10.05
C ALA A 79 -0.33 1.54 8.54
N ARG A 80 -1.58 1.60 8.05
CA ARG A 80 -1.87 1.68 6.61
C ARG A 80 -1.52 3.04 6.00
N LEU A 81 -1.50 4.10 6.81
CA LEU A 81 -1.23 5.47 6.35
C LEU A 81 0.25 5.79 6.37
N GLN A 82 0.74 6.45 5.32
CA GLN A 82 2.14 6.83 5.14
C GLN A 82 2.49 8.11 5.89
N ARG A 83 3.76 8.25 6.33
CA ARG A 83 4.22 9.41 7.12
C ARG A 83 3.92 10.77 6.46
N PHE A 84 4.09 10.85 5.13
CA PHE A 84 3.86 12.10 4.39
C PHE A 84 2.40 12.56 4.39
N GLN A 85 1.43 11.66 4.65
CA GLN A 85 0.00 11.98 4.64
C GLN A 85 -0.42 12.86 5.83
N THR A 86 0.51 13.17 6.73
CA THR A 86 0.35 14.20 7.78
C THR A 86 0.55 15.63 7.26
N ASN A 87 1.04 15.80 6.03
CA ASN A 87 1.24 17.09 5.41
C ASN A 87 -0.09 17.86 5.27
N ARG A 88 -0.10 19.14 5.68
CA ARG A 88 -1.31 19.98 5.70
C ARG A 88 -1.92 20.20 4.31
N THR A 89 -1.08 20.38 3.28
CA THR A 89 -1.55 20.55 1.90
C THR A 89 -2.17 19.26 1.39
N TYR A 90 -1.51 18.12 1.62
CA TYR A 90 -2.04 16.81 1.27
C TYR A 90 -3.41 16.56 1.93
N LEU A 91 -3.51 16.79 3.24
CA LEU A 91 -4.76 16.62 3.99
C LEU A 91 -5.87 17.54 3.47
N SER A 92 -5.56 18.82 3.24
CA SER A 92 -6.51 19.80 2.72
C SER A 92 -7.08 19.37 1.37
N GLU A 93 -6.22 18.95 0.44
CA GLU A 93 -6.66 18.52 -0.89
C GLU A 93 -7.41 17.20 -0.88
N ARG A 94 -6.87 16.20 -0.16
CA ARG A 94 -7.40 14.83 -0.17
C ARG A 94 -8.73 14.73 0.57
N SER A 95 -8.86 15.36 1.74
CA SER A 95 -10.09 15.32 2.53
C SER A 95 -11.25 16.01 1.82
N VAL A 96 -11.00 17.11 1.10
CA VAL A 96 -12.04 17.81 0.32
C VAL A 96 -12.58 16.93 -0.80
N GLU A 97 -11.69 16.24 -1.53
CA GLU A 97 -12.11 15.31 -2.59
C GLU A 97 -12.95 14.16 -2.02
N LEU A 98 -12.44 13.48 -0.99
CA LEU A 98 -13.09 12.28 -0.47
C LEU A 98 -14.41 12.58 0.24
N LEU A 99 -14.53 13.71 0.93
CA LEU A 99 -15.80 14.16 1.49
C LEU A 99 -16.84 14.40 0.39
N GLY A 100 -16.44 15.02 -0.72
CA GLY A 100 -17.31 15.20 -1.89
C GLY A 100 -17.76 13.86 -2.52
N ARG A 101 -16.95 12.82 -2.40
CA ARG A 101 -17.27 11.48 -2.92
C ARG A 101 -18.27 10.69 -2.07
N LEU A 102 -18.41 10.99 -0.77
CA LEU A 102 -19.26 10.20 0.15
C LEU A 102 -20.73 10.07 -0.30
N HIS A 103 -21.26 11.10 -0.95
CA HIS A 103 -22.63 11.13 -1.47
C HIS A 103 -22.68 11.20 -3.01
N SER A 104 -21.57 10.86 -3.66
CA SER A 104 -21.49 10.82 -5.12
C SER A 104 -22.13 9.55 -5.70
N THR A 105 -22.15 9.43 -7.03
CA THR A 105 -22.86 8.38 -7.78
C THR A 105 -22.34 6.95 -7.57
N GLY A 106 -21.30 6.74 -6.76
CA GLY A 106 -20.88 5.41 -6.31
C GLY A 106 -19.38 5.30 -6.00
N SER A 107 -19.02 4.23 -5.29
CA SER A 107 -17.64 3.73 -5.25
C SER A 107 -17.41 2.94 -6.54
N TRP A 108 -16.68 3.54 -7.49
CA TRP A 108 -16.43 2.94 -8.79
C TRP A 108 -15.20 2.03 -8.74
N PRO A 109 -15.25 0.84 -9.38
CA PRO A 109 -14.05 0.06 -9.66
C PRO A 109 -13.00 0.91 -10.37
N TYR A 110 -11.73 0.69 -10.02
CA TYR A 110 -10.58 1.44 -10.57
C TYR A 110 -10.59 2.95 -10.30
N SER A 111 -11.51 3.47 -9.48
CA SER A 111 -11.47 4.88 -9.10
C SER A 111 -10.21 5.19 -8.32
N SER A 112 -9.50 6.21 -8.79
CA SER A 112 -8.32 6.73 -8.11
C SER A 112 -8.58 8.19 -7.71
N PRO A 113 -7.97 8.67 -6.62
CA PRO A 113 -7.97 10.07 -6.26
C PRO A 113 -7.40 10.95 -7.38
N THR A 114 -7.98 12.13 -7.56
CA THR A 114 -7.56 13.12 -8.58
C THR A 114 -6.78 14.27 -7.97
N ARG A 115 -6.87 14.46 -6.64
CA ARG A 115 -6.13 15.46 -5.88
C ARG A 115 -5.04 14.83 -5.02
N ALA A 116 -4.08 15.65 -4.58
CA ALA A 116 -2.93 15.20 -3.78
C ALA A 116 -2.20 14.01 -4.43
N ARG A 117 -1.93 14.12 -5.73
CA ARG A 117 -1.24 13.11 -6.57
C ARG A 117 0.24 13.42 -6.70
N GLU A 118 0.97 12.49 -7.31
CA GLU A 118 2.36 12.68 -7.71
C GLU A 118 3.34 12.95 -6.56
N VAL A 119 3.01 12.48 -5.35
CA VAL A 119 3.85 12.62 -4.16
C VAL A 119 5.15 11.82 -4.30
N ARG A 120 5.06 10.61 -4.86
CA ARG A 120 6.19 9.73 -5.14
C ARG A 120 6.07 9.23 -6.57
N ARG A 121 7.17 9.32 -7.30
CA ARG A 121 7.29 8.87 -8.69
C ARG A 121 8.50 7.97 -8.80
N SER A 122 8.42 6.95 -9.64
CA SER A 122 9.60 6.18 -9.99
C SER A 122 10.54 7.00 -10.88
N VAL A 123 11.80 6.58 -10.98
CA VAL A 123 12.77 7.18 -11.91
C VAL A 123 12.38 7.00 -13.39
N LEU A 124 11.44 6.09 -13.67
CA LEU A 124 10.93 5.83 -15.02
C LEU A 124 9.65 6.60 -15.32
N HIS A 125 9.06 7.33 -14.37
CA HIS A 125 7.74 7.94 -14.51
C HIS A 125 7.56 8.72 -15.82
N ASP A 126 8.45 9.66 -16.14
CA ASP A 126 8.34 10.45 -17.37
C ASP A 126 8.46 9.61 -18.65
N ARG A 127 9.29 8.55 -18.62
CA ARG A 127 9.43 7.60 -19.74
C ARG A 127 8.16 6.77 -19.92
N LEU A 128 7.55 6.37 -18.80
CA LEU A 128 6.32 5.59 -18.80
C LEU A 128 5.14 6.46 -19.29
N VAL A 129 5.07 7.72 -18.87
CA VAL A 129 4.11 8.71 -19.43
C VAL A 129 4.28 8.82 -20.94
N ALA A 130 5.52 9.00 -21.43
CA ALA A 130 5.79 9.08 -22.87
C ALA A 130 5.45 7.79 -23.64
N ALA A 131 5.54 6.63 -22.97
CA ALA A 131 5.13 5.33 -23.50
C ALA A 131 3.60 5.09 -23.43
N GLY A 132 2.83 6.08 -22.96
CA GLY A 132 1.37 6.01 -22.89
C GLY A 132 0.82 5.34 -21.63
N ALA A 133 1.63 5.27 -20.55
CA ALA A 133 1.15 4.76 -19.26
C ALA A 133 -0.01 5.59 -18.71
N ARG A 134 -0.89 4.90 -17.98
CA ARG A 134 -1.96 5.46 -17.16
C ARG A 134 -1.72 5.05 -15.73
N PHE A 135 -1.88 6.00 -14.80
CA PHE A 135 -1.42 5.82 -13.43
C PHE A 135 -2.56 5.78 -12.43
N ALA A 136 -2.48 4.84 -11.49
CA ALA A 136 -3.25 4.83 -10.26
C ALA A 136 -2.35 5.18 -9.07
N GLU A 137 -2.90 5.89 -8.09
CA GLU A 137 -2.18 6.19 -6.85
C GLU A 137 -2.38 5.11 -5.81
N SER A 138 -1.27 4.68 -5.20
CA SER A 138 -1.29 3.88 -3.96
C SER A 138 -0.14 4.30 -3.06
N SER A 139 -0.43 4.59 -1.78
CA SER A 139 0.57 4.99 -0.78
C SER A 139 1.50 6.13 -1.24
N GLY A 140 0.95 7.07 -2.01
CA GLY A 140 1.63 8.22 -2.60
C GLY A 140 2.38 7.93 -3.90
N TRP A 141 2.52 6.67 -4.31
CA TRP A 141 3.17 6.28 -5.54
C TRP A 141 2.24 6.36 -6.74
N GLU A 142 2.76 6.93 -7.83
CA GLU A 142 2.19 6.82 -9.16
C GLU A 142 2.54 5.46 -9.75
N ASN A 143 1.63 4.49 -9.62
CA ASN A 143 1.80 3.14 -10.15
C ASN A 143 1.19 3.03 -11.54
N THR A 144 1.94 2.46 -12.49
CA THR A 144 1.41 2.16 -13.83
C THR A 144 0.30 1.14 -13.72
N SER A 145 -0.90 1.53 -14.14
CA SER A 145 -2.07 0.66 -14.16
C SER A 145 -2.19 -0.07 -15.50
N TRP A 146 -2.00 0.62 -16.62
CA TRP A 146 -2.07 0.08 -17.97
C TRP A 146 -1.48 1.08 -18.98
N PHE A 147 -1.32 0.67 -20.23
CA PHE A 147 -0.74 1.45 -21.32
C PHE A 147 -1.72 1.60 -22.48
N ALA A 148 -1.76 2.81 -23.04
CA ALA A 148 -2.45 3.12 -24.28
C ALA A 148 -1.43 3.52 -25.35
N PRO A 149 -1.76 3.45 -26.65
CA PRO A 149 -1.07 4.24 -27.65
C PRO A 149 -0.99 5.72 -27.20
N PRO A 150 0.17 6.39 -27.33
CA PRO A 150 0.34 7.76 -26.84
C PRO A 150 -0.66 8.77 -27.41
N ASP A 151 -1.17 8.51 -28.62
CA ASP A 151 -2.15 9.29 -29.36
C ASP A 151 -3.61 8.84 -29.16
N ALA A 152 -3.86 7.80 -28.35
CA ALA A 152 -5.21 7.33 -28.09
C ALA A 152 -5.99 8.33 -27.22
N GLU A 153 -7.06 8.89 -27.79
CA GLU A 153 -8.10 9.58 -27.02
C GLU A 153 -8.90 8.54 -26.23
N ILE A 154 -8.68 8.49 -24.91
CA ILE A 154 -9.41 7.59 -24.03
C ILE A 154 -10.19 8.42 -23.03
N GLU A 155 -11.51 8.35 -23.13
CA GLU A 155 -12.39 8.88 -22.11
C GLU A 155 -12.46 7.89 -20.95
N PHE A 156 -11.98 8.28 -19.77
CA PHE A 156 -12.08 7.45 -18.58
C PHE A 156 -13.51 7.40 -18.09
N ARG A 157 -14.22 6.33 -18.45
CA ARG A 157 -15.56 6.06 -17.96
C ARG A 157 -15.52 4.96 -16.91
N TYR A 158 -15.94 5.33 -15.71
CA TYR A 158 -16.15 4.35 -14.64
C TYR A 158 -17.35 3.47 -14.97
N THR A 159 -17.18 2.16 -14.78
CA THR A 159 -18.22 1.15 -15.02
C THR A 159 -18.05 -0.02 -14.06
N TYR A 160 -19.14 -0.75 -13.82
CA TYR A 160 -19.11 -2.05 -13.14
C TYR A 160 -18.90 -3.21 -14.14
N ASP A 161 -19.04 -2.95 -15.44
CA ASP A 161 -18.77 -3.90 -16.51
C ASP A 161 -17.28 -3.88 -16.92
N ARG A 162 -16.95 -4.50 -18.06
CA ARG A 162 -15.61 -4.40 -18.63
C ARG A 162 -15.30 -2.94 -19.00
N PRO A 163 -14.18 -2.37 -18.51
CA PRO A 163 -13.82 -1.01 -18.83
C PRO A 163 -13.28 -0.88 -20.25
N ASP A 164 -13.24 0.34 -20.77
CA ASP A 164 -12.79 0.64 -22.14
C ASP A 164 -11.32 0.25 -22.41
N TRP A 165 -10.52 0.10 -21.35
CA TRP A 165 -9.12 -0.33 -21.44
C TRP A 165 -8.90 -1.84 -21.29
N PHE A 166 -9.96 -2.64 -21.27
CA PHE A 166 -9.87 -4.09 -21.10
C PHE A 166 -9.00 -4.76 -22.17
N GLU A 167 -9.10 -4.33 -23.43
CA GLU A 167 -8.28 -4.87 -24.53
C GLU A 167 -6.80 -4.49 -24.41
N TYR A 168 -6.48 -3.35 -23.79
CA TYR A 168 -5.09 -2.97 -23.51
C TYR A 168 -4.49 -3.89 -22.44
N HIS A 169 -5.23 -4.20 -21.36
CA HIS A 169 -4.81 -5.22 -20.40
C HIS A 169 -4.64 -6.60 -21.07
N ALA A 170 -5.54 -6.99 -21.97
CA ALA A 170 -5.42 -8.24 -22.70
C ALA A 170 -4.19 -8.28 -23.61
N ALA A 171 -3.82 -7.15 -24.22
CA ALA A 171 -2.59 -7.01 -24.98
C ALA A 171 -1.34 -7.13 -24.08
N GLU A 172 -1.28 -6.39 -22.96
CA GLU A 172 -0.17 -6.49 -21.99
C GLU A 172 0.01 -7.91 -21.46
N HIS A 173 -1.10 -8.58 -21.10
CA HIS A 173 -1.09 -9.97 -20.67
C HIS A 173 -0.49 -10.89 -21.74
N ARG A 174 -0.89 -10.74 -23.01
CA ARG A 174 -0.33 -11.51 -24.13
C ARG A 174 1.16 -11.22 -24.32
N SER A 175 1.60 -9.96 -24.27
CA SER A 175 3.02 -9.60 -24.37
C SER A 175 3.87 -10.30 -23.31
N VAL A 176 3.40 -10.37 -22.06
CA VAL A 176 4.12 -11.09 -21.00
C VAL A 176 4.14 -12.60 -21.25
N ARG A 177 3.04 -13.18 -21.73
CA ARG A 177 2.90 -14.63 -21.92
C ARG A 177 3.66 -15.15 -23.13
N GLU A 178 3.68 -14.37 -24.20
CA GLU A 178 4.16 -14.80 -25.52
C GLU A 178 5.53 -14.20 -25.84
N ASP A 179 5.95 -13.13 -25.16
CA ASP A 179 7.17 -12.38 -25.47
C ASP A 179 7.93 -11.92 -24.20
N VAL A 180 8.09 -10.61 -23.98
CA VAL A 180 8.73 -10.04 -22.80
C VAL A 180 8.07 -8.71 -22.43
N ALA A 181 7.95 -8.45 -21.14
CA ALA A 181 7.49 -7.18 -20.60
C ALA A 181 8.36 -6.72 -19.43
N LEU A 182 8.43 -5.40 -19.27
CA LEU A 182 9.07 -4.73 -18.14
C LEU A 182 7.98 -4.18 -17.20
N PHE A 183 8.05 -4.55 -15.92
CA PHE A 183 7.22 -4.01 -14.87
C PHE A 183 8.04 -3.07 -13.99
N ASP A 184 7.54 -1.84 -13.81
CA ASP A 184 8.05 -0.94 -12.80
C ASP A 184 7.42 -1.28 -11.44
N MET A 185 8.22 -1.90 -10.58
CA MET A 185 7.84 -2.28 -9.23
C MET A 185 8.53 -1.39 -8.19
N ALA A 186 8.99 -0.19 -8.57
CA ALA A 186 9.73 0.70 -7.68
C ALA A 186 8.94 1.10 -6.43
N ALA A 187 7.61 1.07 -6.49
CA ALA A 187 6.73 1.40 -5.37
C ALA A 187 6.85 0.43 -4.19
N MET A 188 7.12 -0.86 -4.45
CA MET A 188 7.24 -1.87 -3.39
C MET A 188 8.22 -1.40 -2.32
N SER A 189 7.86 -1.61 -1.05
CA SER A 189 8.74 -1.23 0.06
C SER A 189 9.93 -2.19 0.14
N LYS A 190 11.11 -1.63 0.38
CA LYS A 190 12.38 -2.36 0.43
C LYS A 190 13.11 -1.97 1.72
N PHE A 191 13.36 -2.95 2.58
CA PHE A 191 14.13 -2.78 3.81
C PHE A 191 15.44 -3.56 3.71
N LEU A 192 16.55 -2.87 3.98
CA LEU A 192 17.85 -3.50 4.17
C LEU A 192 17.99 -3.84 5.66
N VAL A 193 18.06 -5.14 5.96
CA VAL A 193 18.17 -5.68 7.32
C VAL A 193 19.58 -6.23 7.51
N GLN A 194 20.30 -5.68 8.49
CA GLN A 194 21.73 -5.93 8.67
C GLN A 194 22.08 -6.26 10.11
N GLY A 195 23.16 -7.00 10.31
CA GLY A 195 23.74 -7.30 11.61
C GLY A 195 23.80 -8.80 11.89
N PRO A 196 24.61 -9.21 12.88
CA PRO A 196 24.86 -10.62 13.17
C PRO A 196 23.61 -11.38 13.63
N ASP A 197 22.60 -10.68 14.15
CA ASP A 197 21.34 -11.29 14.59
C ASP A 197 20.22 -11.16 13.54
N ALA A 198 20.52 -10.64 12.33
CA ALA A 198 19.50 -10.42 11.30
C ALA A 198 18.83 -11.72 10.84
N GLU A 199 19.60 -12.79 10.60
CA GLU A 199 19.06 -14.09 10.19
C GLU A 199 18.09 -14.64 11.24
N SER A 200 18.51 -14.69 12.51
CA SER A 200 17.71 -15.28 13.59
C SER A 200 16.43 -14.49 13.86
N VAL A 201 16.48 -13.16 13.81
CA VAL A 201 15.28 -12.30 13.94
C VAL A 201 14.34 -12.49 12.75
N LEU A 202 14.84 -12.51 11.52
CA LEU A 202 14.01 -12.73 10.35
C LEU A 202 13.40 -14.15 10.34
N ASN A 203 14.16 -15.17 10.75
CA ASN A 203 13.65 -16.55 10.86
C ASN A 203 12.56 -16.66 11.92
N ARG A 204 12.67 -15.93 13.04
CA ARG A 204 11.61 -15.88 14.06
C ARG A 204 10.31 -15.25 13.54
N LEU A 205 10.41 -14.23 12.69
CA LEU A 205 9.24 -13.56 12.10
C LEU A 205 8.60 -14.39 10.97
N SER A 206 9.38 -15.23 10.31
CA SER A 206 9.02 -15.89 9.07
C SER A 206 8.37 -17.26 9.28
N GLY A 207 7.33 -17.56 8.51
CA GLY A 207 6.75 -18.91 8.40
C GLY A 207 7.59 -19.90 7.58
N ASN A 208 8.63 -19.43 6.88
CA ASN A 208 9.56 -20.24 6.10
C ASN A 208 11.01 -20.03 6.57
N ASP A 209 11.89 -21.00 6.30
CA ASP A 209 13.30 -20.90 6.68
C ASP A 209 14.05 -19.92 5.79
N VAL A 210 14.59 -18.86 6.41
CA VAL A 210 15.41 -17.83 5.76
C VAL A 210 16.91 -18.04 5.97
N ALA A 211 17.34 -19.06 6.72
CA ALA A 211 18.73 -19.50 6.86
C ALA A 211 19.23 -20.26 5.62
N VAL A 212 18.90 -19.73 4.44
CA VAL A 212 19.30 -20.26 3.14
C VAL A 212 20.68 -19.74 2.76
N ALA A 213 21.31 -20.33 1.73
CA ALA A 213 22.57 -19.84 1.20
C ALA A 213 22.47 -18.38 0.70
N VAL A 214 23.58 -17.64 0.76
CA VAL A 214 23.67 -16.29 0.17
C VAL A 214 23.31 -16.34 -1.31
N GLY A 215 22.55 -15.34 -1.77
CA GLY A 215 22.01 -15.24 -3.13
C GLY A 215 20.64 -15.91 -3.30
N ARG A 216 20.11 -16.59 -2.28
CA ARG A 216 18.78 -17.20 -2.33
C ARG A 216 17.69 -16.23 -1.89
N CYS A 217 16.52 -16.42 -2.48
CA CYS A 217 15.32 -15.65 -2.23
C CYS A 217 14.23 -16.57 -1.66
N VAL A 218 13.53 -16.11 -0.63
CA VAL A 218 12.51 -16.86 0.11
C VAL A 218 11.24 -16.01 0.18
N TYR A 219 10.15 -16.55 -0.34
CA TYR A 219 8.82 -16.02 -0.09
C TYR A 219 8.28 -16.61 1.22
N THR A 220 7.77 -15.76 2.11
CA THR A 220 7.30 -16.17 3.43
C THR A 220 6.23 -15.23 3.96
N GLN A 221 5.33 -15.76 4.79
CA GLN A 221 4.39 -14.99 5.58
C GLN A 221 5.01 -14.60 6.91
N TRP A 222 4.63 -13.44 7.43
CA TRP A 222 4.83 -13.05 8.82
C TRP A 222 3.50 -13.12 9.54
N MET A 223 3.51 -13.73 10.72
CA MET A 223 2.30 -14.04 11.47
C MET A 223 2.34 -13.38 12.84
N ASN A 224 1.17 -13.17 13.43
CA ASN A 224 1.05 -12.85 14.84
C ASN A 224 1.14 -14.13 15.70
N ASP A 225 1.17 -13.97 17.03
CA ASP A 225 1.32 -15.09 17.98
C ASP A 225 0.14 -16.09 17.96
N ARG A 226 -0.97 -15.76 17.29
CA ARG A 226 -2.12 -16.66 17.08
C ARG A 226 -2.09 -17.35 15.71
N GLY A 227 -1.02 -17.18 14.93
CA GLY A 227 -0.88 -17.74 13.58
C GLY A 227 -1.64 -16.99 12.49
N GLY A 228 -2.20 -15.81 12.78
CA GLY A 228 -2.84 -14.97 11.78
C GLY A 228 -1.79 -14.27 10.91
N VAL A 229 -1.95 -14.32 9.59
CA VAL A 229 -1.04 -13.67 8.63
C VAL A 229 -1.20 -12.16 8.71
N MET A 230 -0.09 -11.46 8.96
CA MET A 230 -0.04 -10.00 9.11
C MET A 230 0.51 -9.30 7.87
N ALA A 231 1.40 -9.97 7.15
CA ALA A 231 1.99 -9.57 5.87
C ALA A 231 2.61 -10.81 5.20
N ASP A 232 2.77 -10.77 3.89
CA ASP A 232 3.68 -11.63 3.14
C ASP A 232 4.86 -10.80 2.64
N VAL A 233 6.05 -11.40 2.63
CA VAL A 233 7.28 -10.73 2.24
C VAL A 233 8.15 -11.65 1.38
N THR A 234 8.99 -11.02 0.58
CA THR A 234 10.06 -11.68 -0.15
C THR A 234 11.39 -11.27 0.46
N ILE A 235 12.16 -12.25 0.95
CA ILE A 235 13.43 -12.03 1.64
C ILE A 235 14.56 -12.59 0.79
N THR A 236 15.53 -11.76 0.46
CA THR A 236 16.76 -12.18 -0.24
C THR A 236 17.95 -12.10 0.70
N ARG A 237 18.70 -13.20 0.87
CA ARG A 237 19.94 -13.20 1.64
C ARG A 237 21.07 -12.65 0.76
N LEU A 238 21.54 -11.44 1.05
CA LEU A 238 22.55 -10.73 0.26
C LEU A 238 23.99 -10.96 0.75
N ALA A 239 24.16 -11.31 2.03
CA ALA A 239 25.40 -11.76 2.65
C ALA A 239 25.06 -12.54 3.93
N ASP A 240 26.07 -12.99 4.68
CA ASP A 240 25.86 -13.74 5.92
C ASP A 240 25.03 -12.96 6.95
N ASP A 241 25.24 -11.66 7.03
CA ASP A 241 24.63 -10.73 7.99
C ASP A 241 23.78 -9.62 7.30
N ARG A 242 23.38 -9.83 6.05
CA ARG A 242 22.67 -8.82 5.24
C ARG A 242 21.55 -9.42 4.41
N PHE A 243 20.35 -8.87 4.58
CA PHE A 243 19.13 -9.32 3.92
C PHE A 243 18.37 -8.14 3.34
N GLN A 244 17.65 -8.36 2.24
CA GLN A 244 16.68 -7.42 1.70
C GLN A 244 15.28 -8.01 1.84
N VAL A 245 14.40 -7.28 2.54
CA VAL A 245 12.99 -7.60 2.69
C VAL A 245 12.19 -6.71 1.75
N VAL A 246 11.37 -7.31 0.89
CA VAL A 246 10.50 -6.61 -0.06
C VAL A 246 9.04 -6.93 0.25
N VAL A 247 8.19 -5.91 0.25
CA VAL A 247 6.75 -6.02 0.51
C VAL A 247 5.98 -4.98 -0.30
N ALA A 248 4.68 -5.18 -0.50
CA ALA A 248 3.78 -4.16 -1.07
C ALA A 248 3.87 -2.83 -0.30
N GLU A 249 3.75 -1.71 -1.01
CA GLU A 249 3.86 -0.34 -0.48
C GLU A 249 2.81 -0.03 0.59
N ALA A 250 1.61 -0.61 0.47
CA ALA A 250 0.54 -0.45 1.45
C ALA A 250 0.87 -1.05 2.83
N PHE A 251 1.79 -2.01 2.89
CA PHE A 251 2.22 -2.68 4.11
C PHE A 251 3.52 -2.12 4.69
N HIS A 252 4.06 -1.04 4.10
CA HIS A 252 5.34 -0.43 4.48
C HIS A 252 5.51 -0.28 6.00
N ARG A 253 4.65 0.50 6.65
CA ARG A 253 4.82 0.84 8.06
C ARG A 253 4.49 -0.33 8.98
N ARG A 254 3.60 -1.24 8.55
CA ARG A 254 3.33 -2.48 9.28
C ARG A 254 4.59 -3.36 9.32
N VAL A 255 5.20 -3.62 8.17
CA VAL A 255 6.44 -4.42 8.08
C VAL A 255 7.60 -3.72 8.77
N GLU A 256 7.74 -2.40 8.63
CA GLU A 256 8.75 -1.63 9.37
C GLU A 256 8.59 -1.80 10.89
N SER A 257 7.35 -1.70 11.40
CA SER A 257 7.04 -1.89 12.82
C SER A 257 7.34 -3.32 13.28
N MET A 258 6.95 -4.34 12.49
CA MET A 258 7.23 -5.74 12.79
C MET A 258 8.73 -6.03 12.84
N LEU A 259 9.53 -5.46 11.95
CA LEU A 259 10.99 -5.58 11.97
C LEU A 259 11.59 -4.95 13.24
N ARG A 260 11.14 -3.75 13.61
CA ARG A 260 11.65 -3.03 14.79
C ARG A 260 11.26 -3.72 16.10
N ARG A 261 10.01 -4.17 16.22
CA ARG A 261 9.45 -4.79 17.44
C ARG A 261 9.75 -6.29 17.55
N GLY A 262 9.95 -6.96 16.42
CA GLY A 262 10.25 -8.39 16.36
C GLY A 262 11.64 -8.74 16.88
N ALA A 263 12.55 -7.76 16.94
CA ALA A 263 13.89 -7.90 17.48
C ALA A 263 13.85 -8.08 19.01
N PRO A 264 14.38 -9.19 19.57
CA PRO A 264 14.53 -9.33 21.01
C PRO A 264 15.38 -8.21 21.62
N ALA A 265 15.15 -7.90 22.90
CA ALA A 265 15.97 -6.94 23.62
C ALA A 265 17.46 -7.33 23.56
N GLY A 266 18.30 -6.42 23.09
CA GLY A 266 19.74 -6.64 22.93
C GLY A 266 20.18 -7.26 21.59
N ALA A 267 19.26 -7.61 20.70
CA ALA A 267 19.61 -8.07 19.35
C ALA A 267 20.34 -6.97 18.56
N ARG A 268 21.42 -7.33 17.89
CA ARG A 268 22.21 -6.44 17.04
C ARG A 268 21.70 -6.54 15.60
N ILE A 269 20.65 -5.79 15.33
CA ILE A 269 20.00 -5.68 14.03
C ILE A 269 19.75 -4.21 13.68
N PHE A 270 19.95 -3.87 12.42
CA PHE A 270 19.73 -2.55 11.85
C PHE A 270 18.78 -2.68 10.67
N VAL A 271 17.72 -1.87 10.67
CA VAL A 271 16.70 -1.87 9.62
C VAL A 271 16.73 -0.50 8.95
N THR A 272 17.05 -0.49 7.66
CA THR A 272 17.10 0.72 6.85
C THR A 272 16.04 0.64 5.75
N ASP A 273 15.12 1.60 5.72
CA ASP A 273 14.23 1.78 4.57
C ASP A 273 15.03 2.32 3.37
N VAL A 274 15.15 1.50 2.33
CA VAL A 274 15.82 1.84 1.07
C VAL A 274 14.85 1.98 -0.09
N THR A 275 13.55 2.06 0.20
CA THR A 275 12.46 2.10 -0.79
C THR A 275 12.64 3.21 -1.82
N SER A 276 12.85 4.44 -1.37
CA SER A 276 13.05 5.61 -2.25
C SER A 276 14.45 5.70 -2.86
N GLY A 277 15.42 4.94 -2.32
CA GLY A 277 16.81 4.96 -2.77
C GLY A 277 17.13 3.95 -3.87
N SER A 278 16.18 3.09 -4.25
CA SER A 278 16.39 2.03 -5.23
C SER A 278 15.17 1.82 -6.11
N ALA A 279 15.40 1.59 -7.40
CA ALA A 279 14.37 1.10 -8.32
C ALA A 279 14.23 -0.42 -8.19
N LEU A 280 13.06 -0.94 -8.52
CA LEU A 280 12.83 -2.38 -8.66
C LEU A 280 12.12 -2.59 -9.99
N LEU A 281 12.79 -3.27 -10.91
CA LEU A 281 12.26 -3.58 -12.23
C LEU A 281 12.16 -5.09 -12.37
N SER A 282 11.05 -5.58 -12.88
CA SER A 282 10.86 -6.99 -13.19
C SER A 282 10.74 -7.17 -14.70
N VAL A 283 11.62 -7.98 -15.27
CA VAL A 283 11.56 -8.38 -16.69
C VAL A 283 10.98 -9.79 -16.73
N GLN A 284 9.79 -9.93 -17.30
CA GLN A 284 9.05 -11.20 -17.29
C GLN A 284 8.63 -11.60 -18.70
N GLY A 285 8.56 -12.91 -18.93
CA GLY A 285 8.12 -13.51 -20.19
C GLY A 285 9.15 -14.47 -20.79
N PRO A 286 8.77 -15.31 -21.77
CA PRO A 286 9.66 -16.28 -22.40
C PRO A 286 10.93 -15.66 -23.02
N GLN A 287 10.87 -14.41 -23.49
CA GLN A 287 12.03 -13.71 -24.09
C GLN A 287 12.86 -12.89 -23.08
N ALA A 288 12.49 -12.89 -21.79
CA ALA A 288 13.19 -12.10 -20.75
C ALA A 288 14.69 -12.40 -20.69
N ARG A 289 15.07 -13.67 -20.79
CA ARG A 289 16.48 -14.08 -20.76
C ARG A 289 17.25 -13.56 -21.97
N VAL A 290 16.68 -13.70 -23.17
CA VAL A 290 17.31 -13.24 -24.42
C VAL A 290 17.59 -11.74 -24.32
N LEU A 291 16.60 -10.95 -23.92
CA LEU A 291 16.74 -9.51 -23.71
C LEU A 291 17.83 -9.18 -22.68
N LEU A 292 17.82 -9.85 -21.52
CA LEU A 292 18.79 -9.55 -20.46
C LEU A 292 20.22 -9.96 -20.83
N SER A 293 20.41 -11.05 -21.59
CA SER A 293 21.71 -11.51 -22.06
C SER A 293 22.40 -10.52 -23.00
N GLU A 294 21.67 -9.62 -23.66
CA GLU A 294 22.27 -8.54 -24.46
C GLU A 294 22.91 -7.44 -23.60
N LEU A 295 22.54 -7.36 -22.31
CA LEU A 295 22.91 -6.27 -21.41
C LEU A 295 23.91 -6.69 -20.31
N THR A 296 24.28 -7.97 -20.24
CA THR A 296 25.14 -8.50 -19.18
C THR A 296 26.05 -9.62 -19.67
N THR A 297 27.20 -9.78 -19.00
CA THR A 297 28.09 -10.93 -19.18
C THR A 297 27.83 -12.04 -18.16
N ALA A 298 26.88 -11.85 -17.23
CA ALA A 298 26.49 -12.89 -16.29
C ALA A 298 25.81 -14.05 -17.02
N ASP A 299 26.08 -15.28 -16.58
CA ASP A 299 25.39 -16.46 -17.09
C ASP A 299 23.95 -16.49 -16.55
N LEU A 300 22.99 -16.51 -17.48
CA LEU A 300 21.56 -16.55 -17.18
C LEU A 300 20.93 -17.91 -17.54
N SER A 301 21.73 -18.91 -17.92
CA SER A 301 21.25 -20.27 -18.21
C SER A 301 20.69 -20.98 -16.97
N ASN A 302 19.87 -22.02 -17.19
CA ASN A 302 19.20 -22.79 -16.14
C ASN A 302 19.91 -24.12 -15.87
#